data_AF-A0A948E8Q7-F1
#
_entry.id   AF-A0A948E8Q7-F1
#
_cell.length_a   1.000
_cell.length_b   1.000
_cell.length_c   1.000
_cell.angle_alpha   90.00
_cell.angle_beta   90.00
_cell.angle_gamma   90.00
#
_symmetry.space_group_name_H-M   'P 1'
#
loop_
_entity.id
_entity.type
_entity.pdbx_description
1 polymer ?
#
loop_
_entity_poly.entity_id
_entity_poly.type
_entity_poly.pdbx_seq_one_letter_code
_entity_poly.pdbx_strand_id
1 'polypeptide(L)'
;MTLLLLVMLLNQTITADDKADQLSEMVGKNFLDQVANKDWKRAAKLCAPTMNFDGEVITGEEKITERLKKMVKDHSARITFNQFYFFSGSEALLKFGPLPNRLNPLDLKKSSVLLGRRRKAGVAVILQQITDATGKWPRVVAITD
;
A
#
# COMPACT_ATOMS: atom_id res chain seq x y z
N MET A 1 2.43 -1.69 45.17
CA MET A 1 1.99 -0.55 44.31
C MET A 1 2.85 -0.47 43.03
N THR A 2 3.13 -1.61 42.40
CA THR A 2 4.17 -1.74 41.36
C THR A 2 3.64 -2.32 40.06
N LEU A 3 2.45 -2.94 40.09
CA LEU A 3 1.79 -3.52 38.92
C LEU A 3 1.12 -2.46 38.02
N LEU A 4 0.66 -1.35 38.61
CA LEU A 4 -0.06 -0.29 37.89
C LEU A 4 0.86 0.55 36.98
N LEU A 5 2.13 0.73 37.35
CA LEU A 5 3.10 1.44 36.50
C LEU A 5 3.46 0.63 35.24
N LEU A 6 3.54 -0.70 35.36
CA LEU A 6 3.88 -1.59 34.24
C LEU A 6 2.76 -1.60 33.19
N VAL A 7 1.50 -1.62 33.62
CA VAL A 7 0.32 -1.59 32.74
C VAL A 7 0.15 -0.21 32.08
N MET A 8 0.49 0.89 32.76
CA MET A 8 0.49 2.23 32.16
C MET A 8 1.60 2.43 31.11
N LEU A 9 2.78 1.82 31.30
CA LEU A 9 3.88 1.83 30.31
C LEU A 9 3.57 0.96 29.08
N LEU A 10 2.85 -0.15 29.24
CA LEU A 10 2.40 -1.02 28.15
C LEU A 10 1.30 -0.39 27.27
N ASN A 11 0.47 0.51 27.82
CA ASN A 11 -0.57 1.21 27.04
C ASN A 11 -0.06 2.46 26.30
N GLN A 12 1.16 2.94 26.58
CA GLN A 12 1.78 4.08 25.88
C GLN A 12 2.71 3.66 24.73
N THR A 13 2.89 2.35 24.52
CA THR A 13 3.73 1.77 23.48
C THR A 13 2.92 1.20 22.32
N ILE A 14 1.84 1.89 21.92
CA ILE A 14 1.55 1.91 20.47
C ILE A 14 2.64 2.81 19.90
N THR A 15 3.73 2.20 19.48
CA THR A 15 4.90 2.90 18.98
C THR A 15 4.52 3.72 17.75
N ALA A 16 5.27 4.78 17.43
CA ALA A 16 5.00 5.58 16.24
C ALA A 16 4.98 4.71 14.95
N ASP A 17 5.72 3.61 14.97
CA ASP A 17 5.79 2.61 13.90
C ASP A 17 4.47 1.83 13.77
N ASP A 18 3.87 1.37 14.87
CA ASP A 18 2.56 0.68 14.85
C ASP A 18 1.45 1.57 14.26
N LYS A 19 1.48 2.88 14.55
CA LYS A 19 0.51 3.84 13.98
C LYS A 19 0.74 4.07 12.50
N ALA A 20 2.01 4.15 12.08
CA ALA A 20 2.36 4.30 10.67
C ALA A 20 1.94 3.08 9.84
N ASP A 21 2.04 1.90 10.42
CA ASP A 21 1.62 0.64 9.80
C ASP A 21 0.09 0.55 9.67
N GLN A 22 -0.67 0.90 10.73
CA GLN A 22 -2.14 0.96 10.65
C GLN A 22 -2.64 1.95 9.60
N LEU A 23 -2.03 3.14 9.50
CA LEU A 23 -2.36 4.12 8.47
C LEU A 23 -2.04 3.59 7.06
N SER A 24 -0.90 2.91 6.90
CA SER A 24 -0.49 2.33 5.62
C SER A 24 -1.45 1.22 5.19
N GLU A 25 -1.88 0.36 6.12
CA GLU A 25 -2.88 -0.66 5.87
C GLU A 25 -4.22 -0.04 5.43
N MET A 26 -4.69 1.00 6.14
CA MET A 26 -5.92 1.70 5.81
C MET A 26 -5.86 2.36 4.42
N VAL A 27 -4.75 3.04 4.09
CA VAL A 27 -4.55 3.66 2.77
C VAL A 27 -4.53 2.62 1.67
N GLY A 28 -3.83 1.50 1.86
CA GLY A 28 -3.77 0.42 0.86
C GLY A 28 -5.14 -0.24 0.63
N LYS A 29 -5.89 -0.51 1.71
CA LYS A 29 -7.25 -1.06 1.61
C LYS A 29 -8.20 -0.11 0.91
N ASN A 30 -8.18 1.17 1.29
CA ASN A 30 -9.00 2.20 0.65
C ASN A 30 -8.65 2.33 -0.84
N PHE A 31 -7.36 2.35 -1.19
CA PHE A 31 -6.92 2.38 -2.58
C PHE A 31 -7.49 1.21 -3.39
N LEU A 32 -7.39 -0.02 -2.89
CA LEU A 32 -7.94 -1.20 -3.57
C LEU A 32 -9.46 -1.16 -3.69
N ASP A 33 -10.16 -0.63 -2.69
CA ASP A 33 -11.62 -0.42 -2.74
C ASP A 33 -12.00 0.63 -3.79
N GLN A 34 -11.31 1.78 -3.84
CA GLN A 34 -11.57 2.80 -4.87
C GLN A 34 -11.29 2.27 -6.28
N VAL A 35 -10.21 1.49 -6.47
CA VAL A 35 -9.92 0.82 -7.76
C VAL A 35 -11.02 -0.19 -8.11
N ALA A 36 -11.48 -0.97 -7.14
CA ALA A 36 -12.55 -1.95 -7.35
C ALA A 36 -13.89 -1.30 -7.72
N ASN A 37 -14.18 -0.15 -7.13
CA ASN A 37 -15.39 0.65 -7.39
C ASN A 37 -15.25 1.61 -8.57
N LYS A 38 -14.12 1.58 -9.29
CA LYS A 38 -13.82 2.45 -10.44
C LYS A 38 -13.84 3.96 -10.11
N ASP A 39 -13.59 4.32 -8.85
CA ASP A 39 -13.40 5.71 -8.43
C ASP A 39 -11.94 6.12 -8.63
N TRP A 40 -11.60 6.41 -9.88
CA TRP A 40 -10.22 6.71 -10.28
C TRP A 40 -9.67 7.97 -9.64
N LYS A 41 -10.53 8.96 -9.43
CA LYS A 41 -10.14 10.25 -8.84
C LYS A 41 -9.72 10.06 -7.38
N ARG A 42 -10.45 9.26 -6.61
CA ARG A 42 -10.06 8.96 -5.23
C ARG A 42 -8.87 8.00 -5.16
N ALA A 43 -8.81 7.00 -6.04
CA ALA A 43 -7.67 6.10 -6.12
C ALA A 43 -6.36 6.85 -6.40
N ALA A 44 -6.34 7.72 -7.42
CA ALA A 44 -5.14 8.46 -7.81
C ALA A 44 -4.63 9.42 -6.71
N LYS A 45 -5.52 9.98 -5.87
CA LYS A 45 -5.14 10.81 -4.72
C LYS A 45 -4.42 10.06 -3.60
N LEU A 46 -4.55 8.73 -3.55
CA LEU A 46 -3.85 7.89 -2.58
C LEU A 46 -2.46 7.48 -3.11
N CYS A 47 -2.18 7.75 -4.38
CA CYS A 47 -0.93 7.42 -5.04
C CYS A 47 0.14 8.47 -4.78
N ALA A 48 1.40 8.04 -4.89
CA ALA A 48 2.52 8.95 -4.98
C ALA A 48 2.54 9.67 -6.35
N PRO A 49 3.22 10.83 -6.46
CA PRO A 49 3.36 11.52 -7.75
C PRO A 49 4.01 10.67 -8.84
N THR A 50 4.83 9.69 -8.44
CA THR A 50 5.43 8.69 -9.32
C THR A 50 5.11 7.30 -8.78
N MET A 51 4.61 6.43 -9.65
CA MET A 51 4.24 5.06 -9.34
C MET A 51 4.91 4.06 -10.28
N ASN A 52 5.23 2.88 -9.76
CA ASN A 52 5.65 1.73 -10.57
C ASN A 52 4.48 0.74 -10.74
N PHE A 53 4.07 0.52 -11.98
CA PHE A 53 3.06 -0.47 -12.38
C PHE A 53 3.76 -1.69 -12.99
N ASP A 54 4.17 -2.62 -12.14
CA ASP A 54 4.84 -3.87 -12.52
C ASP A 54 6.02 -3.73 -13.52
N GLY A 55 6.87 -2.72 -13.32
CA GLY A 55 7.98 -2.39 -14.24
C GLY A 55 7.84 -1.07 -14.97
N GLU A 56 6.61 -0.57 -15.09
CA GLU A 56 6.32 0.67 -15.82
C GLU A 56 6.22 1.84 -14.85
N VAL A 57 7.21 2.73 -14.87
CA VAL A 57 7.23 3.93 -14.01
C VAL A 57 6.44 5.06 -14.66
N ILE A 58 5.40 5.52 -13.98
CA ILE A 58 4.47 6.56 -14.44
C ILE A 58 4.46 7.71 -13.45
N THR A 59 4.64 8.93 -13.97
CA THR A 59 4.62 10.17 -13.18
C THR A 59 3.44 11.06 -13.60
N GLY A 60 2.73 11.59 -12.60
CA GLY A 60 1.60 12.51 -12.78
C GLY A 60 0.24 11.85 -12.58
N GLU A 61 -0.66 12.53 -11.86
CA GLU A 61 -1.97 12.02 -11.44
C GLU A 61 -2.85 11.58 -12.63
N GLU A 62 -2.84 12.34 -13.73
CA GLU A 62 -3.60 12.04 -14.94
C GLU A 62 -3.14 10.74 -15.60
N LYS A 63 -1.83 10.58 -15.79
CA LYS A 63 -1.25 9.36 -16.38
C LYS A 63 -1.43 8.14 -15.48
N ILE A 64 -1.30 8.32 -14.16
CA ILE A 64 -1.62 7.29 -13.17
C ILE A 64 -3.08 6.85 -13.29
N THR A 65 -4.00 7.81 -13.41
CA THR A 65 -5.44 7.57 -13.59
C THR A 65 -5.71 6.76 -14.86
N GLU A 66 -5.10 7.14 -15.98
CA GLU A 66 -5.22 6.40 -17.25
C GLU A 66 -4.69 4.98 -17.15
N ARG A 67 -3.56 4.77 -16.45
CA ARG A 67 -3.00 3.44 -16.26
C ARG A 67 -3.90 2.56 -15.39
N LEU A 68 -4.45 3.10 -14.31
CA LEU A 68 -5.41 2.40 -13.46
C LEU A 68 -6.64 1.96 -14.26
N LYS A 69 -7.20 2.85 -15.09
CA LYS A 69 -8.30 2.52 -16.01
C LYS A 69 -7.92 1.39 -16.97
N LYS A 70 -6.72 1.43 -17.55
CA LYS A 70 -6.23 0.40 -18.47
C LYS A 70 -6.08 -0.96 -17.77
N MET A 71 -5.56 -0.97 -16.55
CA MET A 71 -5.34 -2.19 -15.75
C MET A 71 -6.66 -2.92 -15.45
N VAL A 72 -7.75 -2.19 -15.20
CA VAL A 72 -9.05 -2.79 -14.92
C VAL A 72 -9.96 -2.95 -16.14
N LYS A 73 -9.54 -2.47 -17.32
CA LYS A 73 -10.41 -2.35 -18.50
C LYS A 73 -11.02 -3.69 -18.91
N ASP A 74 -10.21 -4.75 -18.84
CA ASP A 74 -10.61 -6.09 -19.24
C ASP A 74 -11.37 -6.85 -18.14
N HIS A 75 -11.52 -6.23 -16.96
CA HIS A 75 -12.33 -6.75 -15.86
C HIS A 75 -13.77 -6.22 -15.95
N SER A 76 -14.61 -6.97 -16.67
CA SER A 76 -16.06 -6.69 -16.78
C SER A 76 -16.80 -6.94 -15.46
N ALA A 77 -16.36 -7.91 -14.67
CA ALA A 77 -16.94 -8.25 -13.37
C ALA A 77 -16.48 -7.31 -12.25
N ARG A 78 -17.33 -7.14 -11.23
CA ARG A 78 -16.97 -6.42 -10.01
C ARG A 78 -15.74 -7.09 -9.37
N ILE A 79 -14.73 -6.28 -9.10
CA ILE A 79 -13.54 -6.71 -8.37
C ILE A 79 -13.93 -6.84 -6.90
N THR A 80 -13.64 -7.99 -6.30
CA THR A 80 -13.81 -8.20 -4.85
C THR A 80 -12.58 -8.87 -4.28
N PHE A 81 -12.02 -8.25 -3.24
CA PHE A 81 -10.93 -8.78 -2.45
C PHE A 81 -11.50 -9.48 -1.23
N ASN A 82 -11.18 -10.76 -1.07
CA ASN A 82 -11.75 -11.58 0.01
C ASN A 82 -10.90 -11.53 1.28
N GLN A 83 -9.60 -11.27 1.12
CA GLN A 83 -8.63 -11.27 2.21
C GLN A 83 -7.56 -10.21 1.93
N PHE A 84 -7.08 -9.61 3.01
CA PHE A 84 -5.96 -8.68 3.00
C PHE A 84 -4.91 -9.17 3.97
N TYR A 85 -3.65 -9.14 3.55
CA TYR A 85 -2.51 -9.41 4.41
C TYR A 85 -1.58 -8.21 4.36
N PHE A 86 -1.23 -7.69 5.52
CA PHE A 86 -0.32 -6.55 5.64
C PHE A 86 1.01 -7.02 6.22
N PHE A 87 2.08 -6.46 5.70
CA PHE A 87 3.46 -6.72 6.14
C PHE A 87 4.22 -5.39 6.16
N SER A 88 5.05 -5.20 7.18
CA SER A 88 6.16 -4.27 7.05
C SER A 88 7.10 -4.73 5.92
N GLY A 89 7.89 -3.82 5.38
CA GLY A 89 8.84 -4.14 4.32
C GLY A 89 9.87 -5.20 4.71
N SER A 90 10.32 -5.18 5.97
CA SER A 90 11.23 -6.18 6.53
C SER A 90 10.58 -7.57 6.60
N GLU A 91 9.32 -7.65 7.06
CA GLU A 91 8.57 -8.91 7.08
C GLU A 91 8.31 -9.44 5.67
N ALA A 92 7.98 -8.56 4.73
CA ALA A 92 7.79 -8.93 3.33
C ALA A 92 9.08 -9.51 2.72
N LEU A 93 10.24 -8.89 2.97
CA LEU A 93 11.54 -9.40 2.52
C LEU A 93 11.86 -10.77 3.12
N LEU A 94 11.61 -10.96 4.43
CA LEU A 94 11.81 -12.25 5.09
C LEU A 94 10.91 -13.35 4.53
N LYS A 95 9.67 -13.00 4.18
CA LYS A 95 8.65 -13.96 3.76
C LYS A 95 8.70 -14.31 2.27
N PHE A 96 8.98 -13.32 1.42
CA PHE A 96 8.88 -13.45 -0.04
C PHE A 96 10.23 -13.34 -0.75
N GLY A 97 11.29 -12.94 -0.04
CA GLY A 97 12.61 -12.71 -0.62
C GLY A 97 12.77 -11.30 -1.20
N PRO A 98 13.82 -11.08 -2.01
CA PRO A 98 14.12 -9.76 -2.56
C PRO A 98 13.07 -9.28 -3.56
N LEU A 99 12.94 -7.96 -3.68
CA LEU A 99 12.05 -7.33 -4.64
C LEU A 99 12.47 -7.69 -6.09
N PRO A 100 11.52 -8.05 -6.98
CA PRO A 100 11.81 -8.21 -8.40
C PRO A 100 12.47 -6.97 -9.02
N ASN A 101 13.48 -7.15 -9.86
CA ASN A 101 14.26 -6.05 -10.47
C ASN A 101 13.41 -5.02 -11.22
N ARG A 102 12.27 -5.42 -11.79
CA ARG A 102 11.34 -4.53 -12.50
C ARG A 102 10.74 -3.46 -11.57
N LEU A 103 10.69 -3.73 -10.27
CA LEU A 103 10.15 -2.80 -9.29
C LEU A 103 11.20 -1.81 -8.76
N ASN A 104 12.43 -1.82 -9.28
CA ASN A 104 13.41 -0.78 -8.98
C ASN A 104 12.91 0.60 -9.46
N PRO A 105 13.22 1.69 -8.73
CA PRO A 105 14.16 1.80 -7.61
C PRO A 105 13.53 1.66 -6.20
N LEU A 106 12.45 0.90 -6.02
CA LEU A 106 11.76 0.84 -4.72
C LEU A 106 12.62 0.21 -3.61
N ASP A 107 12.73 0.92 -2.49
CA ASP A 107 13.35 0.43 -1.26
C ASP A 107 12.30 -0.23 -0.35
N LEU A 108 12.21 -1.57 -0.40
CA LEU A 108 11.27 -2.30 0.44
C LEU A 108 11.48 -2.06 1.93
N LYS A 109 12.71 -1.81 2.41
CA LYS A 109 12.96 -1.63 3.87
C LYS A 109 12.26 -0.41 4.45
N LYS A 110 11.90 0.55 3.62
CA LYS A 110 11.16 1.77 3.99
C LYS A 110 9.69 1.74 3.56
N SER A 111 9.24 0.58 3.09
CA SER A 111 7.91 0.39 2.54
C SER A 111 7.07 -0.50 3.45
N SER A 112 5.76 -0.44 3.27
CA SER A 112 4.82 -1.44 3.74
C SER A 112 4.19 -2.12 2.55
N VAL A 113 3.81 -3.39 2.70
CA VAL A 113 3.26 -4.20 1.62
C VAL A 113 1.88 -4.70 2.02
N LEU A 114 0.87 -4.36 1.22
CA LEU A 114 -0.47 -4.90 1.35
C LEU A 114 -0.73 -5.90 0.21
N LEU A 115 -1.03 -7.14 0.57
CA LEU A 115 -1.49 -8.16 -0.38
C LEU A 115 -3.02 -8.26 -0.34
N GLY A 116 -3.66 -7.82 -1.42
CA GLY A 116 -5.09 -8.03 -1.66
C GLY A 116 -5.34 -9.32 -2.42
N ARG A 117 -5.96 -10.31 -1.78
CA ARG A 117 -6.24 -11.62 -2.39
C ARG A 117 -7.65 -11.70 -2.96
N ARG A 118 -7.75 -12.20 -4.19
CA ARG A 118 -8.98 -12.63 -4.86
C ARG A 118 -9.03 -14.15 -4.94
N ARG A 119 -10.16 -14.71 -5.36
CA ARG A 119 -10.37 -16.17 -5.43
C ARG A 119 -9.31 -16.92 -6.26
N LYS A 120 -8.81 -16.32 -7.34
CA LYS A 120 -7.85 -16.94 -8.28
C LYS A 120 -6.57 -16.11 -8.52
N ALA A 121 -6.39 -14.98 -7.82
CA ALA A 121 -5.31 -14.03 -8.08
C ALA A 121 -4.97 -13.21 -6.83
N GLY A 122 -3.81 -12.57 -6.82
CA GLY A 122 -3.40 -11.58 -5.83
C GLY A 122 -3.08 -10.25 -6.50
N VAL A 123 -2.98 -9.20 -5.70
CA VAL A 123 -2.33 -7.95 -6.05
C VAL A 123 -1.53 -7.52 -4.82
N ALA A 124 -0.26 -7.16 -5.03
CA ALA A 124 0.55 -6.50 -4.04
C ALA A 124 0.55 -5.00 -4.29
N VAL A 125 0.27 -4.24 -3.22
CA VAL A 125 0.34 -2.78 -3.18
C VAL A 125 1.48 -2.40 -2.26
N ILE A 126 2.43 -1.63 -2.77
CA ILE A 126 3.58 -1.15 -2.00
C ILE A 126 3.31 0.30 -1.63
N LEU A 127 3.42 0.58 -0.33
CA LEU A 127 3.22 1.91 0.25
C LEU A 127 4.51 2.44 0.84
N GLN A 128 4.75 3.73 0.71
CA GLN A 128 5.84 4.43 1.38
C GLN A 128 5.33 5.71 2.02
N GLN A 129 5.95 6.08 3.13
CA GLN A 129 5.70 7.36 3.77
C GLN A 129 6.36 8.47 2.95
N ILE A 130 5.54 9.34 2.35
CA ILE A 130 5.98 10.50 1.59
C ILE A 130 5.68 11.74 2.41
N THR A 131 6.68 12.62 2.53
CA THR A 131 6.51 13.94 3.14
C THR A 131 6.08 14.92 2.06
N ASP A 132 4.89 15.49 2.23
CA ASP A 132 4.37 16.58 1.40
C ASP A 132 4.01 17.79 2.30
N ALA A 133 3.44 18.85 1.71
CA ALA A 133 3.07 20.07 2.42
C ALA A 133 2.05 19.84 3.56
N THR A 134 1.33 18.72 3.56
CA THR A 134 0.32 18.35 4.55
C THR A 134 0.85 17.40 5.62
N GLY A 135 2.13 17.02 5.56
CA GLY A 135 2.80 16.14 6.51
C GLY A 135 3.32 14.86 5.87
N LYS A 136 3.68 13.91 6.73
CA LYS A 136 4.19 12.59 6.32
C LYS A 136 3.02 11.61 6.25
N TRP A 137 2.70 11.17 5.04
CA TRP A 137 1.55 10.31 4.78
C TRP A 137 1.95 9.09 3.95
N PRO A 138 1.38 7.90 4.21
CA PRO A 138 1.58 6.75 3.35
C PRO A 138 0.91 7.00 2.00
N ARG A 139 1.66 6.76 0.93
CA ARG A 139 1.20 6.83 -0.46
C ARG A 139 1.51 5.52 -1.16
N VAL A 140 0.64 5.13 -2.08
CA VAL A 140 0.88 3.98 -2.94
C VAL A 140 1.96 4.33 -3.96
N VAL A 141 3.09 3.64 -3.90
CA VAL A 141 4.24 3.84 -4.80
C VAL A 141 4.34 2.75 -5.87
N ALA A 142 3.71 1.60 -5.64
CA ALA A 142 3.70 0.54 -6.64
C ALA A 142 2.51 -0.40 -6.54
N ILE A 143 2.20 -1.03 -7.66
CA ILE A 143 1.28 -2.15 -7.76
C ILE A 143 1.87 -3.24 -8.66
N THR A 144 1.75 -4.49 -8.24
CA THR A 144 2.21 -5.68 -8.95
C THR A 144 1.27 -6.85 -8.61
N ASP A 145 1.27 -7.91 -9.42
CA ASP A 145 0.42 -9.10 -9.26
C ASP A 145 1.07 -10.22 -8.43
#